data_AF-A0A086ZHY2-F1
#
_entry.id   AF-A0A086ZHY2-F1
#
_cell.length_a   1.000
_cell.length_b   1.000
_cell.length_c   1.000
_cell.angle_alpha   90.00
_cell.angle_beta   90.00
_cell.angle_gamma   90.00
#
_symmetry.space_group_name_H-M   'P 1'
#
loop_
_entity.id
_entity.type
_entity.pdbx_description
1 polymer ?
#
loop_
_entity_poly.entity_id
_entity_poly.type
_entity_poly.pdbx_seq_one_letter_code
_entity_poly.pdbx_strand_id
1 'polypeptide(L)'
;MADFTTAIGDVELNDWHGSKLLAQPVLDALTRFTLEGIINPAQILGVSENLDEESDTDIFCPRHGLDLAQAGNVVIVHTHKTRKAPPQFAAALVNGDARVNLNGLVKHTLQVSKVSFAPVADATAATGMESGGMSPIGLSPA
;
A
#
# COMPACT_ATOMS: atom_id res chain seq x y z
N MET A 1 -19.44 19.66 5.80
CA MET A 1 -18.84 18.46 5.18
C MET A 1 -19.42 18.41 3.80
N ALA A 2 -18.62 18.72 2.79
CA ALA A 2 -19.07 18.64 1.40
C ALA A 2 -18.85 17.21 0.95
N ASP A 3 -19.92 16.54 0.51
CA ASP A 3 -19.84 15.23 -0.13
C ASP A 3 -19.08 15.41 -1.45
N PHE A 4 -17.79 15.06 -1.45
CA PHE A 4 -16.94 15.05 -2.63
C PHE A 4 -16.89 13.62 -3.17
N THR A 5 -17.80 13.28 -4.08
CA THR A 5 -17.67 12.11 -4.94
C THR A 5 -17.03 12.57 -6.25
N THR A 6 -15.73 12.31 -6.41
CA THR A 6 -15.04 12.41 -7.71
C THR A 6 -14.83 11.00 -8.23
N ALA A 7 -15.13 10.73 -9.49
CA ALA A 7 -14.94 9.39 -10.07
C ALA A 7 -13.59 9.32 -10.82
N ILE A 8 -12.86 8.23 -10.64
CA ILE A 8 -11.79 7.79 -11.56
C ILE A 8 -12.31 6.51 -12.18
N GLY A 9 -12.63 6.53 -13.47
CA GLY A 9 -13.46 5.48 -14.06
C GLY A 9 -14.84 5.43 -13.37
N ASP A 10 -15.30 4.24 -13.01
CA ASP A 10 -16.55 3.99 -12.29
C ASP A 10 -16.35 3.81 -10.77
N VAL A 11 -15.14 4.07 -10.24
CA VAL A 11 -14.85 3.96 -8.80
C VAL A 11 -15.52 5.09 -8.01
N GLU A 12 -16.29 4.72 -7.00
CA GLU A 12 -16.81 5.65 -6.00
C GLU A 12 -15.70 6.04 -5.00
N LEU A 13 -15.33 7.32 -5.00
CA LEU A 13 -14.40 7.86 -4.02
C LEU A 13 -15.13 8.54 -2.88
N ASN A 14 -14.72 8.17 -1.66
CA ASN A 14 -15.15 8.76 -0.41
C ASN A 14 -14.08 9.73 0.11
N ASP A 15 -14.50 10.67 0.96
CA ASP A 15 -13.56 11.49 1.70
C ASP A 15 -12.67 10.62 2.59
N TRP A 16 -11.36 10.86 2.57
CA TRP A 16 -10.39 10.12 3.35
C TRP A 16 -10.30 10.62 4.80
N HIS A 17 -10.73 11.85 5.08
CA HIS A 17 -10.65 12.44 6.41
C HIS A 17 -11.48 11.64 7.43
N GLY A 18 -10.80 11.04 8.42
CA GLY A 18 -11.46 10.22 9.44
C GLY A 18 -12.11 8.94 8.90
N SER A 19 -11.76 8.52 7.68
CA SER A 19 -12.35 7.36 7.03
C SER A 19 -12.03 6.07 7.78
N LYS A 20 -13.04 5.20 7.90
CA LYS A 20 -12.90 3.83 8.43
C LYS A 20 -12.39 2.83 7.39
N LEU A 21 -12.28 3.25 6.13
CA LEU A 21 -11.75 2.44 5.02
C LEU A 21 -10.23 2.43 4.99
N LEU A 22 -9.58 3.29 5.77
CA LEU A 22 -8.12 3.35 5.88
C LEU A 22 -7.66 2.66 7.16
N ALA A 23 -6.62 1.83 7.03
CA ALA A 23 -5.89 1.36 8.20
C ALA A 23 -5.31 2.56 8.98
N GLN A 24 -5.32 2.48 10.30
CA GLN A 24 -4.91 3.58 11.19
C GLN A 24 -3.55 4.20 10.82
N PRO A 25 -2.49 3.43 10.50
CA PRO A 25 -1.21 4.00 10.13
C PRO A 25 -1.26 4.88 8.86
N VAL A 26 -2.11 4.51 7.90
CA VAL A 26 -2.31 5.27 6.66
C VAL A 26 -3.02 6.59 6.96
N LEU A 27 -4.11 6.53 7.73
CA LEU A 27 -4.88 7.71 8.13
C LEU A 27 -4.02 8.70 8.92
N ASP A 28 -3.24 8.20 9.89
CA ASP A 28 -2.33 9.02 10.71
C ASP A 28 -1.27 9.70 9.83
N ALA A 29 -0.69 8.98 8.88
CA ALA A 29 0.32 9.52 7.98
C ALA A 29 -0.25 10.57 7.02
N LEU A 30 -1.41 10.31 6.40
CA LEU A 30 -2.07 11.29 5.52
C LEU A 30 -2.45 12.56 6.28
N THR A 31 -2.99 12.41 7.50
CA THR A 31 -3.32 13.54 8.38
C THR A 31 -2.07 14.34 8.70
N ARG A 32 -0.98 13.68 9.08
CA ARG A 32 0.29 14.34 9.39
C ARG A 32 0.87 15.06 8.17
N PHE A 33 0.94 14.38 7.02
CA PHE A 33 1.54 14.94 5.79
C PHE A 33 0.79 16.16 5.28
N THR A 34 -0.54 16.18 5.41
CA THR A 34 -1.35 17.33 5.02
C THR A 34 -1.22 18.49 6.01
N LEU A 35 -1.20 18.21 7.32
CA LEU A 35 -0.98 19.23 8.36
C LEU A 35 0.42 19.86 8.27
N GLU A 36 1.44 19.06 7.96
CA GLU A 36 2.83 19.53 7.78
C GLU A 36 3.06 20.18 6.41
N GLY A 37 2.07 20.17 5.51
CA GLY A 37 2.19 20.73 4.16
C GLY A 37 3.13 19.95 3.23
N ILE A 38 3.45 18.70 3.55
CA ILE A 38 4.26 17.80 2.72
C ILE A 38 3.50 17.39 1.45
N ILE A 39 2.19 17.16 1.59
CA ILE A 39 1.28 16.83 0.49
C ILE A 39 0.18 17.87 0.46
N ASN A 40 -0.14 18.41 -0.71
CA ASN A 40 -1.32 19.24 -0.87
C ASN A 40 -2.56 18.34 -0.80
N PRO A 41 -3.53 18.57 0.12
CA PRO A 41 -4.74 17.77 0.22
C PRO A 41 -5.50 17.59 -1.09
N ALA A 42 -5.43 18.55 -2.01
CA ALA A 42 -6.04 18.47 -3.33
C ALA A 42 -5.43 17.39 -4.25
N GLN A 43 -4.28 16.80 -3.89
CA GLN A 43 -3.67 15.67 -4.59
C GLN A 43 -4.24 14.32 -4.14
N ILE A 44 -4.96 14.28 -3.01
CA ILE A 44 -5.63 13.07 -2.52
C ILE A 44 -7.05 13.09 -3.07
N LEU A 45 -7.33 12.21 -4.03
CA LEU A 45 -8.62 12.18 -4.73
C LEU A 45 -9.75 11.58 -3.87
N GLY A 46 -9.40 10.64 -2.97
CA GLY A 46 -10.32 10.01 -2.04
C GLY A 46 -9.89 8.59 -1.68
N VAL A 47 -10.79 7.85 -1.05
CA VAL A 47 -10.63 6.43 -0.72
C VAL A 47 -11.84 5.63 -1.21
N SER A 48 -11.59 4.47 -1.81
CA SER A 48 -12.63 3.52 -2.22
C SER A 48 -12.73 2.39 -1.21
N GLU A 49 -13.91 1.79 -1.10
CA GLU A 49 -14.04 0.47 -0.52
C GLU A 49 -13.33 -0.55 -1.43
N ASN A 50 -12.67 -1.54 -0.82
CA ASN A 50 -12.05 -2.67 -1.53
C ASN A 50 -12.69 -3.95 -1.02
N LEU A 51 -13.56 -4.55 -1.83
CA LEU A 51 -14.21 -5.81 -1.49
C LEU A 51 -13.22 -6.96 -1.68
N ASP A 52 -13.27 -7.99 -0.82
CA ASP A 52 -12.35 -9.13 -0.89
C ASP A 52 -12.28 -9.77 -2.29
N GLU A 53 -13.44 -9.86 -2.97
CA GLU A 53 -13.58 -10.41 -4.32
C GLU A 53 -12.98 -9.54 -5.44
N GLU A 54 -12.61 -8.30 -5.12
CA GLU A 54 -11.99 -7.31 -6.01
C GLU A 54 -10.59 -6.89 -5.52
N SER A 55 -10.07 -7.52 -4.46
CA SER A 55 -8.78 -7.11 -3.88
C SER A 55 -7.58 -7.25 -4.83
N ASP A 56 -7.71 -8.06 -5.89
CA ASP A 56 -6.73 -8.17 -6.95
C ASP A 56 -6.90 -7.01 -7.95
N THR A 57 -5.82 -6.25 -8.17
CA THR A 57 -5.79 -5.16 -9.15
C THR A 57 -6.12 -5.61 -10.57
N ASP A 58 -5.76 -6.85 -10.94
CA ASP A 58 -6.10 -7.44 -12.25
C ASP A 58 -7.62 -7.61 -12.42
N ILE A 59 -8.38 -7.65 -11.32
CA ILE A 59 -9.83 -7.73 -11.28
C ILE A 59 -10.45 -6.34 -11.09
N PHE A 60 -9.96 -5.56 -10.13
CA PHE A 60 -10.46 -4.23 -9.77
C PHE A 60 -10.40 -3.27 -10.95
N CYS A 61 -9.23 -3.17 -11.60
CA CYS A 61 -9.01 -2.15 -12.62
C CYS A 61 -9.95 -2.30 -13.84
N PRO A 62 -10.07 -3.48 -14.48
CA PRO A 62 -11.00 -3.66 -15.59
C PRO A 62 -12.46 -3.45 -15.21
N ARG A 63 -12.84 -3.83 -13.98
CA ARG A 63 -14.22 -3.71 -13.49
C ARG A 63 -14.67 -2.27 -13.36
N HIS A 64 -13.77 -1.40 -12.92
CA HIS A 64 -14.06 0.02 -12.70
C HIS A 64 -13.48 0.94 -13.80
N GLY A 65 -13.02 0.39 -14.92
CA GLY A 65 -12.51 1.18 -16.05
C GLY A 65 -11.20 1.92 -15.76
N LEU A 66 -10.38 1.42 -14.83
CA LEU A 66 -9.06 1.97 -14.51
C LEU A 66 -7.97 1.33 -15.38
N ASP A 67 -6.93 2.12 -15.67
CA ASP A 67 -5.70 1.60 -16.26
C ASP A 67 -4.84 0.91 -15.18
N LEU A 68 -4.39 -0.32 -15.44
CA LEU A 68 -3.49 -1.05 -14.54
C LEU A 68 -2.19 -0.28 -14.26
N ALA A 69 -1.71 0.54 -15.20
CA ALA A 69 -0.52 1.36 -15.01
C ALA A 69 -0.71 2.47 -13.95
N GLN A 70 -1.96 2.81 -13.62
CA GLN A 70 -2.32 3.80 -12.60
C GLN A 70 -2.52 3.18 -11.21
N ALA A 71 -2.64 1.85 -11.15
CA ALA A 71 -2.79 1.12 -9.90
C ALA A 71 -1.47 0.46 -9.49
N GLY A 72 -1.32 0.20 -8.19
CA GLY A 72 -0.13 -0.46 -7.67
C GLY A 72 -0.41 -1.24 -6.40
N ASN A 73 0.31 -2.36 -6.27
CA ASN A 73 0.25 -3.26 -5.14
C ASN A 73 1.45 -3.07 -4.24
N VAL A 74 1.23 -3.11 -2.93
CA VAL A 74 2.31 -3.10 -1.94
C VAL A 74 2.62 -4.52 -1.53
N VAL A 75 3.85 -4.92 -1.80
CA VAL A 75 4.35 -6.25 -1.45
C VAL A 75 5.35 -6.14 -0.31
N ILE A 76 5.12 -6.90 0.76
CA ILE A 76 6.02 -6.98 1.89
C ILE A 76 6.95 -8.17 1.73
N VAL A 77 8.25 -7.91 1.86
CA VAL A 77 9.29 -8.92 1.89
C VAL A 77 10.04 -8.83 3.20
N HIS A 78 10.69 -9.93 3.57
CA HIS A 78 11.52 -9.98 4.75
C HIS A 78 12.87 -10.64 4.48
N THR A 79 13.88 -10.22 5.22
CA THR A 79 15.16 -10.90 5.28
C THR A 79 15.04 -12.16 6.14
N HIS A 80 15.96 -13.10 5.95
CA HIS A 80 16.00 -14.27 6.82
C HIS A 80 16.64 -13.91 8.16
N LYS A 81 16.05 -14.43 9.25
CA LYS A 81 16.62 -14.31 10.60
C LYS A 81 18.07 -14.78 10.60
N THR A 82 18.94 -13.95 11.15
CA THR A 82 20.34 -14.34 11.39
C THR A 82 20.51 -14.72 12.86
N ARG A 83 21.67 -15.27 13.23
CA ARG A 83 21.98 -15.51 14.65
C ARG A 83 22.07 -14.23 15.48
N LYS A 84 22.23 -13.06 14.84
CA LYS A 84 22.52 -11.79 15.51
C LYS A 84 21.34 -10.81 15.54
N ALA A 85 20.33 -11.02 14.69
CA ALA A 85 19.23 -10.07 14.54
C ALA A 85 17.95 -10.77 14.01
N PRO A 86 16.76 -10.26 14.38
CA PRO A 86 15.50 -10.67 13.78
C PRO A 86 15.45 -10.34 12.27
N PRO A 87 14.46 -10.88 11.54
CA PRO A 87 14.14 -10.44 10.18
C PRO A 87 13.94 -8.92 10.10
N GLN A 88 14.46 -8.32 9.04
CA GLN A 88 14.09 -6.97 8.62
C GLN A 88 13.01 -7.07 7.56
N PHE A 89 12.08 -6.13 7.55
CA PHE A 89 11.03 -6.06 6.54
C PHE A 89 11.31 -4.92 5.55
N ALA A 90 10.85 -5.09 4.31
CA ALA A 90 10.81 -4.02 3.33
C ALA A 90 9.48 -4.10 2.58
N ALA A 91 8.96 -2.94 2.20
CA ALA A 91 7.79 -2.81 1.36
C ALA A 91 8.20 -2.33 -0.04
N ALA A 92 7.54 -2.84 -1.06
CA ALA A 92 7.72 -2.38 -2.43
C ALA A 92 6.36 -2.09 -3.06
N LEU A 93 6.17 -0.87 -3.57
CA LEU A 93 5.06 -0.53 -4.45
C LEU A 93 5.41 -1.01 -5.87
N VAL A 94 4.53 -1.82 -6.47
CA VAL A 94 4.67 -2.37 -7.81
C VAL A 94 3.43 -2.01 -8.61
N ASN A 95 3.59 -1.32 -9.73
CA ASN A 95 2.47 -1.01 -10.62
C ASN A 95 1.80 -2.28 -11.13
N GLY A 96 0.49 -2.22 -11.37
CA GLY A 96 -0.30 -3.37 -11.82
C GLY A 96 0.16 -3.95 -13.16
N ASP A 97 0.72 -3.10 -14.04
CA ASP A 97 1.24 -3.49 -15.35
C ASP A 97 2.71 -3.97 -15.31
N ALA A 98 3.35 -3.99 -14.15
CA ALA A 98 4.77 -4.26 -14.01
C ALA A 98 5.06 -5.68 -13.47
N ARG A 99 6.07 -6.33 -14.08
CA ARG A 99 6.68 -7.55 -13.54
C ARG A 99 8.08 -7.25 -13.03
N VAL A 100 8.23 -7.21 -11.70
CA VAL A 100 9.49 -6.81 -11.04
C VAL A 100 10.16 -8.03 -10.37
N ASN A 101 11.48 -8.16 -10.54
CA ASN A 101 12.28 -9.07 -9.72
C ASN A 101 12.50 -8.47 -8.33
N LEU A 102 11.47 -8.50 -7.49
CA LEU A 102 11.50 -7.93 -6.14
C LEU A 102 12.61 -8.54 -5.28
N ASN A 103 12.80 -9.86 -5.37
CA ASN A 103 13.84 -10.53 -4.61
C ASN A 103 15.24 -10.02 -4.98
N GLY A 104 15.53 -9.85 -6.27
CA GLY A 104 16.80 -9.29 -6.74
C GLY A 104 17.00 -7.85 -6.29
N LEU A 105 15.98 -7.02 -6.49
CA LEU A 105 16.01 -5.60 -6.12
C LEU A 105 16.24 -5.42 -4.61
N VAL A 106 15.44 -6.08 -3.78
CA VAL A 106 15.52 -5.91 -2.32
C VAL A 106 16.79 -6.52 -1.74
N LYS A 107 17.25 -7.68 -2.24
CA LYS A 107 18.56 -8.24 -1.82
C LYS A 107 19.70 -7.29 -2.09
N HIS A 108 19.70 -6.64 -3.25
CA HIS A 108 20.71 -5.66 -3.61
C HIS A 108 20.61 -4.41 -2.73
N THR A 109 19.42 -3.84 -2.56
CA THR A 109 19.19 -2.65 -1.75
C THR A 109 19.56 -2.85 -0.27
N LEU A 110 19.17 -4.00 0.31
CA LEU A 110 19.47 -4.31 1.72
C LEU A 110 20.84 -4.98 1.92
N GLN A 111 21.59 -5.24 0.85
CA GLN A 111 22.88 -5.93 0.88
C GLN A 111 22.83 -7.30 1.58
N VAL A 112 21.80 -8.09 1.29
CA VAL A 112 21.58 -9.43 1.88
C VAL A 112 21.57 -10.53 0.81
N SER A 113 21.91 -11.75 1.22
CA SER A 113 21.95 -12.90 0.30
C SER A 113 20.56 -13.50 0.01
N LYS A 114 19.61 -13.36 0.94
CA LYS A 114 18.28 -13.98 0.83
C LYS A 114 17.17 -13.12 1.43
N VAL A 115 16.08 -13.03 0.70
CA VAL A 115 14.79 -12.46 1.10
C VAL A 115 13.69 -13.39 0.61
N SER A 116 12.52 -13.28 1.24
CA SER A 116 11.28 -13.98 0.87
C SER A 116 10.12 -13.01 0.99
N PHE A 117 9.01 -13.30 0.30
CA PHE A 117 7.73 -12.65 0.59
C PHE A 117 7.32 -12.94 2.03
N ALA A 118 6.83 -11.91 2.74
CA ALA A 118 6.37 -12.05 4.10
C ALA A 118 5.06 -12.86 4.14
N PRO A 119 4.92 -13.81 5.10
CA PRO A 119 3.61 -14.38 5.40
C PRO A 119 2.60 -13.27 5.70
N VAL A 120 1.34 -13.44 5.28
CA VAL A 120 0.28 -12.43 5.46
C VAL A 120 0.18 -11.96 6.92
N ALA A 121 0.21 -12.89 7.87
CA ALA A 121 0.15 -12.56 9.29
C ALA A 121 1.33 -11.66 9.74
N ASP A 122 2.55 -11.94 9.25
CA ASP A 122 3.73 -11.14 9.59
C ASP A 122 3.67 -9.77 8.91
N ALA A 123 3.20 -9.71 7.65
CA ALA A 123 3.03 -8.47 6.91
C ALA A 123 1.97 -7.56 7.56
N THR A 124 0.83 -8.11 7.96
CA THR A 124 -0.21 -7.38 8.69
C THR A 124 0.29 -6.91 10.05
N ALA A 125 1.00 -7.75 10.80
CA ALA A 125 1.57 -7.36 12.08
C ALA A 125 2.64 -6.25 11.93
N ALA A 126 3.46 -6.30 10.88
CA ALA A 126 4.52 -5.33 10.65
C ALA A 126 4.01 -3.97 10.15
N THR A 127 2.94 -3.98 9.34
CA THR A 127 2.40 -2.76 8.70
C THR A 127 1.23 -2.15 9.47
N GLY A 128 0.50 -2.94 10.27
CA GLY A 128 -0.79 -2.56 10.82
C GLY A 128 -1.89 -2.46 9.75
N MET A 129 -1.70 -3.09 8.59
CA MET A 129 -2.60 -3.02 7.43
C MET A 129 -3.09 -4.42 7.04
N GLU A 130 -4.30 -4.51 6.55
CA GLU A 130 -4.92 -5.77 6.13
C GLU A 130 -4.38 -6.24 4.77
N SER A 131 -4.46 -7.55 4.52
CA SER A 131 -4.10 -8.13 3.22
C SER A 131 -4.98 -7.55 2.12
N GLY A 132 -4.40 -7.18 0.98
CA GLY A 132 -5.12 -6.53 -0.13
C GLY A 132 -5.38 -5.03 0.06
N GLY A 133 -5.13 -4.47 1.26
CA GLY A 133 -5.26 -3.04 1.57
C GLY A 133 -3.94 -2.37 2.00
N MET A 134 -2.80 -3.02 1.77
CA MET A 134 -1.49 -2.49 2.17
C MET A 134 -1.11 -1.27 1.33
N SER A 135 -0.58 -0.24 1.99
CA SER A 135 -0.20 1.04 1.40
C SER A 135 1.28 1.35 1.67
N PRO A 136 2.01 2.03 0.78
CA PRO A 136 3.35 2.50 1.08
C PRO A 136 3.32 3.69 2.07
N ILE A 137 2.14 4.26 2.30
CA ILE A 137 1.90 5.37 3.21
C ILE A 137 1.63 4.81 4.61
N GLY A 138 2.23 5.40 5.65
CA GLY A 138 2.02 4.95 7.03
C GLY A 138 2.92 3.81 7.49
N LEU A 139 3.88 3.39 6.66
CA LEU A 139 4.90 2.45 7.09
C LEU A 139 5.83 3.08 8.14
N SER A 140 6.13 2.33 9.19
CA SER A 140 7.10 2.75 10.21
C SER A 140 8.49 2.95 9.58
N PRO A 141 9.26 3.95 10.03
CA PRO A 141 10.65 4.09 9.64
C PRO A 141 11.45 2.82 9.99
N ALA A 142 12.45 2.51 9.15
CA ALA A 142 13.39 1.42 9.37
C ALA A 142 14.39 1.72 10.51
#